data_AF-A0A0P7ZF41-F1
#
_entry.id   AF-A0A0P7ZF41-F1
#
_cell.length_a   1.000
_cell.length_b   1.000
_cell.length_c   1.000
_cell.angle_alpha   90.00
_cell.angle_beta   90.00
_cell.angle_gamma   90.00
#
_symmetry.space_group_name_H-M   'P 1'
#
loop_
_entity.id
_entity.type
_entity.pdbx_description
1 polymer ?
#
loop_
_entity_poly.entity_id
_entity_poly.type
_entity_poly.pdbx_seq_one_letter_code
_entity_poly.pdbx_strand_id
1 'polypeptide(L)'
;MENMSKSLLKKNKDMALITTSDGAVHYLLVNEEDCNLNVYYIDTPETIDIAFSPKGLAVDSRKQIFVGEAAGDISKDQTIYKIIDQKNISPMWSYRGASGRLITDSKNNLYVIDGTGKKLVYLKYSKINRPDKSGLFSGHYISKPINSASLKTRWHRFLLEGRFEEGTQVDFSYYISDNINTNIGDLDENEWHKGLPGSSSIQGTYRRDALFLKDNEGQYLWFKISLTGNETRSPVLNSIRLFFPRFSYLDNLPAIYQEDAASREFLERFLFNIRKHFL
;
A
#
# COMPACT_ATOMS: atom_id res chain seq x y z
N MET A 1 -43.00 -12.80 -1.39
CA MET A 1 -41.68 -13.24 -0.86
C MET A 1 -41.70 -14.65 -0.27
N GLU A 2 -42.74 -15.04 0.48
CA GLU A 2 -42.80 -16.34 1.17
C GLU A 2 -42.89 -17.58 0.25
N ASN A 3 -43.54 -17.45 -0.92
CA ASN A 3 -43.72 -18.56 -1.86
C ASN A 3 -42.48 -18.86 -2.73
N MET A 4 -41.62 -17.89 -2.99
CA MET A 4 -40.38 -18.09 -3.75
C MET A 4 -39.30 -18.78 -2.89
N SER A 5 -39.24 -18.41 -1.60
CA SER A 5 -38.41 -19.06 -0.58
C SER A 5 -38.75 -20.56 -0.47
N LYS A 6 -40.03 -20.92 -0.29
CA LYS A 6 -40.46 -22.32 -0.12
C LYS A 6 -40.21 -23.23 -1.34
N SER A 7 -40.18 -22.66 -2.55
CA SER A 7 -39.91 -23.40 -3.80
C SER A 7 -38.41 -23.72 -4.00
N LEU A 8 -37.52 -22.76 -3.67
CA LEU A 8 -36.07 -22.94 -3.73
C LEU A 8 -35.56 -23.86 -2.60
N LEU A 9 -36.21 -23.82 -1.44
CA LEU A 9 -35.91 -24.66 -0.26
C LEU A 9 -36.14 -26.16 -0.47
N LYS A 10 -36.97 -26.58 -1.44
CA LYS A 10 -37.34 -27.99 -1.62
C LYS A 10 -36.37 -28.81 -2.49
N LYS A 11 -35.43 -28.17 -3.19
CA LYS A 11 -34.54 -28.85 -4.16
C LYS A 11 -33.06 -28.87 -3.76
N ASN A 12 -32.62 -28.04 -2.82
CA ASN A 12 -31.22 -27.91 -2.43
C ASN A 12 -30.96 -28.61 -1.09
N LYS A 13 -30.16 -29.68 -1.09
CA LYS A 13 -29.90 -30.51 0.09
C LYS A 13 -28.96 -29.86 1.12
N ASP A 14 -28.09 -28.95 0.71
CA ASP A 14 -27.15 -28.28 1.59
C ASP A 14 -27.23 -26.76 1.43
N MET A 15 -27.51 -26.06 2.54
CA MET A 15 -27.81 -24.63 2.56
C MET A 15 -26.89 -23.94 3.57
N ALA A 16 -25.95 -23.12 3.09
CA ALA A 16 -25.12 -22.28 3.95
C ALA A 16 -25.67 -20.84 3.94
N LEU A 17 -26.45 -20.48 4.96
CA LEU A 17 -26.96 -19.12 5.13
C LEU A 17 -25.91 -18.25 5.84
N ILE A 18 -25.55 -17.10 5.25
CA ILE A 18 -24.56 -16.19 5.85
C ILE A 18 -25.04 -14.74 5.73
N THR A 19 -25.33 -14.13 6.88
CA THR A 19 -25.68 -12.70 6.96
C THR A 19 -24.42 -11.86 7.18
N THR A 20 -24.24 -10.77 6.43
CA THR A 20 -23.16 -9.82 6.69
C THR A 20 -23.57 -8.78 7.74
N SER A 21 -22.58 -8.15 8.37
CA SER A 21 -22.74 -7.24 9.51
C SER A 21 -23.43 -5.90 9.18
N ASP A 22 -23.70 -5.61 7.91
CA ASP A 22 -24.38 -4.39 7.45
C ASP A 22 -25.90 -4.53 7.33
N GLY A 23 -26.47 -5.66 7.79
CA GLY A 23 -27.90 -5.94 7.66
C GLY A 23 -28.30 -6.40 6.25
N ALA A 24 -27.34 -6.52 5.32
CA ALA A 24 -27.58 -7.20 4.07
C ALA A 24 -27.66 -8.72 4.30
N VAL A 25 -28.85 -9.29 4.12
CA VAL A 25 -29.01 -10.74 4.13
C VAL A 25 -28.56 -11.26 2.78
N HIS A 26 -27.34 -11.76 2.70
CA HIS A 26 -26.89 -12.52 1.55
C HIS A 26 -27.37 -13.96 1.69
N TYR A 27 -28.24 -14.40 0.79
CA TYR A 27 -28.49 -15.83 0.67
C TYR A 27 -27.40 -16.38 -0.25
N LEU A 28 -26.71 -17.43 0.19
CA LEU A 28 -25.74 -18.12 -0.64
C LEU A 28 -26.20 -19.57 -0.71
N LEU A 29 -26.78 -19.95 -1.85
CA LEU A 29 -27.20 -21.32 -2.10
C LEU A 29 -26.08 -22.00 -2.86
N VAL A 30 -25.49 -22.98 -2.20
CA VAL A 30 -24.47 -23.84 -2.75
C VAL A 30 -25.16 -25.11 -3.21
N ASN A 31 -25.19 -25.38 -4.53
CA ASN A 31 -25.69 -26.65 -5.02
C ASN A 31 -24.51 -27.59 -5.30
N GLU A 32 -24.36 -28.64 -4.47
CA GLU A 32 -23.35 -29.68 -4.64
C GLU A 32 -23.54 -30.47 -5.94
N GLU A 33 -24.79 -30.70 -6.38
CA GLU A 33 -25.10 -31.53 -7.56
C GLU A 33 -24.82 -30.79 -8.87
N ASP A 34 -25.19 -29.50 -8.92
CA ASP A 34 -25.05 -28.67 -10.14
C ASP A 34 -23.72 -27.89 -10.19
N CYS A 35 -22.85 -28.02 -9.18
CA CYS A 35 -21.62 -27.24 -9.01
C CYS A 35 -21.82 -25.72 -9.23
N ASN A 36 -22.90 -25.16 -8.69
CA ASN A 36 -23.24 -23.75 -8.88
C ASN A 36 -23.41 -23.04 -7.55
N LEU A 37 -22.94 -21.78 -7.49
CA LEU A 37 -23.11 -20.89 -6.36
C LEU A 37 -24.10 -19.77 -6.73
N ASN A 38 -25.23 -19.69 -6.03
CA ASN A 38 -26.17 -18.58 -6.20
C ASN A 38 -25.99 -17.56 -5.06
N VAL A 39 -25.62 -16.34 -5.42
CA VAL A 39 -25.45 -15.20 -4.51
C VAL A 39 -26.68 -14.30 -4.61
N TYR A 40 -27.41 -14.12 -3.52
CA TYR A 40 -28.55 -13.21 -3.49
C TYR A 40 -28.14 -11.92 -2.81
N TYR A 41 -28.16 -10.83 -3.56
CA TYR A 41 -28.23 -9.48 -2.99
C TYR A 41 -29.71 -9.18 -2.70
N ILE A 42 -29.99 -8.33 -1.70
CA ILE A 42 -31.36 -8.00 -1.24
C ILE A 42 -32.33 -7.70 -2.40
N ASP A 43 -31.83 -7.24 -3.56
CA ASP A 43 -32.64 -6.91 -4.72
C ASP A 43 -32.34 -7.74 -6.01
N THR A 44 -31.19 -8.43 -6.13
CA THR A 44 -30.81 -9.16 -7.37
C THR A 44 -30.03 -10.46 -7.11
N PRO A 45 -30.49 -11.62 -7.60
CA PRO A 45 -29.71 -12.84 -7.61
C PRO A 45 -28.66 -12.85 -8.71
N GLU A 46 -27.45 -13.28 -8.37
CA GLU A 46 -26.37 -13.60 -9.30
C GLU A 46 -26.00 -15.08 -9.17
N THR A 47 -25.86 -15.77 -10.30
CA THR A 47 -25.35 -17.14 -10.34
C THR A 47 -23.89 -17.12 -10.77
N ILE A 48 -23.04 -17.81 -10.03
CA ILE A 48 -21.61 -17.99 -10.30
C ILE A 48 -21.39 -19.48 -10.55
N ASP A 49 -21.03 -19.80 -11.80
CA ASP A 49 -20.66 -21.15 -12.18
C ASP A 49 -19.27 -21.46 -11.60
N ILE A 50 -19.14 -22.58 -10.91
CA ILE A 50 -17.88 -23.00 -10.28
C ILE A 50 -17.45 -24.38 -10.81
N ALA A 51 -16.16 -24.55 -11.05
CA ALA A 51 -15.62 -25.77 -11.65
C ALA A 51 -15.23 -26.85 -10.62
N PHE A 52 -15.75 -26.75 -9.40
CA PHE A 52 -15.40 -27.62 -8.26
C PHE A 52 -16.65 -27.90 -7.42
N SER A 53 -16.64 -28.99 -6.64
CA SER A 53 -17.77 -29.37 -5.77
C SER A 53 -17.73 -28.58 -4.46
N PRO A 54 -18.70 -27.70 -4.21
CA PRO A 54 -18.66 -26.79 -3.06
C PRO A 54 -19.29 -27.39 -1.79
N LYS A 55 -18.60 -27.34 -0.64
CA LYS A 55 -19.09 -27.92 0.63
C LYS A 55 -19.06 -26.98 1.83
N GLY A 56 -18.10 -26.06 1.85
CA GLY A 56 -17.97 -25.04 2.89
C GLY A 56 -18.22 -23.65 2.32
N LEU A 57 -18.77 -22.75 3.12
CA LEU A 57 -18.96 -21.36 2.71
C LEU A 57 -18.71 -20.40 3.87
N ALA A 58 -17.98 -19.32 3.63
CA ALA A 58 -17.81 -18.22 4.58
C ALA A 58 -17.78 -16.86 3.87
N VAL A 59 -18.17 -15.80 4.56
CA VAL A 59 -18.03 -14.41 4.08
C VAL A 59 -17.30 -13.60 5.14
N ASP A 60 -16.28 -12.84 4.76
CA ASP A 60 -15.56 -11.98 5.69
C ASP A 60 -16.22 -10.58 5.83
N SER A 61 -15.74 -9.75 6.77
CA SER A 61 -16.24 -8.38 6.94
C SER A 61 -16.03 -7.47 5.72
N ARG A 62 -15.21 -7.91 4.75
CA ARG A 62 -14.91 -7.22 3.50
C ARG A 62 -15.75 -7.71 2.33
N LYS A 63 -16.76 -8.54 2.59
CA LYS A 63 -17.66 -9.15 1.59
C LYS A 63 -16.94 -10.09 0.62
N GLN A 64 -15.79 -10.64 1.01
CA GLN A 64 -15.11 -11.68 0.24
C GLN A 64 -15.74 -13.02 0.54
N ILE A 65 -16.10 -13.77 -0.51
CA ILE A 65 -16.72 -15.08 -0.39
C ILE A 65 -15.62 -16.14 -0.45
N PHE A 66 -15.66 -17.08 0.49
CA PHE A 66 -14.78 -18.24 0.53
C PHE A 66 -15.63 -19.49 0.37
N VAL A 67 -15.30 -20.31 -0.63
CA VAL A 67 -15.97 -21.59 -0.89
C VAL A 67 -14.96 -22.71 -0.71
N GLY A 68 -15.30 -23.65 0.14
CA GLY A 68 -14.50 -24.82 0.41
C GLY A 68 -14.86 -25.97 -0.53
N GLU A 69 -13.87 -26.66 -1.07
CA GLU A 69 -14.09 -27.81 -1.94
C GLU A 69 -14.34 -29.10 -1.12
N ALA A 70 -15.31 -29.89 -1.56
CA ALA A 70 -15.63 -31.21 -1.01
C ALA A 70 -14.48 -32.20 -1.22
N ALA A 71 -14.51 -33.34 -0.51
CA ALA A 71 -13.59 -34.43 -0.80
C ALA A 71 -13.91 -35.02 -2.18
N GLY A 72 -12.94 -34.96 -3.10
CA GLY A 72 -13.04 -35.50 -4.45
C GLY A 72 -11.98 -36.56 -4.72
N ASP A 73 -11.68 -36.78 -6.00
CA ASP A 73 -10.63 -37.72 -6.42
C ASP A 73 -9.26 -37.38 -5.82
N ILE A 74 -8.51 -38.42 -5.46
CA ILE A 74 -7.18 -38.34 -4.81
C ILE A 74 -6.15 -37.62 -5.72
N SER A 75 -6.44 -37.47 -7.02
CA SER A 75 -5.55 -36.86 -8.02
C SER A 75 -5.60 -35.33 -8.09
N LYS A 76 -6.60 -34.67 -7.50
CA LYS A 76 -6.70 -33.20 -7.46
C LYS A 76 -6.47 -32.71 -6.04
N ASP A 77 -5.55 -31.78 -5.87
CA ASP A 77 -5.38 -31.06 -4.61
C ASP A 77 -6.60 -30.18 -4.36
N GLN A 78 -7.51 -30.65 -3.52
CA GLN A 78 -8.65 -29.83 -3.11
C GLN A 78 -8.18 -28.63 -2.30
N THR A 79 -8.91 -27.53 -2.39
CA THR A 79 -8.54 -26.31 -1.68
C THR A 79 -9.76 -25.46 -1.33
N ILE A 80 -9.50 -24.25 -0.84
CA ILE A 80 -10.50 -23.22 -0.62
C ILE A 80 -10.36 -22.21 -1.75
N TYR A 81 -11.47 -21.80 -2.33
CA TYR A 81 -11.54 -20.80 -3.37
C TYR A 81 -12.05 -19.49 -2.79
N LYS A 82 -11.34 -18.42 -3.11
CA LYS A 82 -11.75 -17.05 -2.84
C LYS A 82 -12.42 -16.48 -4.08
N ILE A 83 -13.66 -16.03 -3.92
CA ILE A 83 -14.48 -15.40 -4.96
C ILE A 83 -14.60 -13.91 -4.63
N ILE A 84 -14.15 -13.08 -5.57
CA ILE A 84 -14.26 -11.62 -5.50
C ILE A 84 -15.41 -11.14 -6.39
N ASP A 85 -15.56 -11.75 -7.57
CA ASP A 85 -16.65 -11.53 -8.53
C ASP A 85 -16.77 -12.76 -9.46
N GLN A 86 -17.74 -12.75 -10.39
CA GLN A 86 -17.99 -13.84 -11.36
C GLN A 86 -16.77 -14.27 -12.19
N LYS A 87 -15.77 -13.40 -12.39
CA LYS A 87 -14.59 -13.67 -13.21
C LYS A 87 -13.33 -13.94 -12.38
N ASN A 88 -13.34 -13.53 -11.12
CA ASN A 88 -12.20 -13.59 -10.22
C ASN A 88 -12.42 -14.63 -9.12
N ILE A 89 -12.23 -15.89 -9.51
CA ILE A 89 -12.18 -17.04 -8.61
C ILE A 89 -10.71 -17.48 -8.50
N SER A 90 -10.17 -17.48 -7.29
CA SER A 90 -8.75 -17.77 -7.04
C SER A 90 -8.57 -18.84 -5.96
N PRO A 91 -7.73 -19.87 -6.16
CA PRO A 91 -7.44 -20.87 -5.12
C PRO A 91 -6.59 -20.26 -3.99
N MET A 92 -6.83 -20.71 -2.76
CA MET A 92 -6.05 -20.35 -1.58
C MET A 92 -4.96 -21.39 -1.32
N TRP A 93 -3.77 -21.14 -1.86
CA TRP A 93 -2.61 -22.02 -1.71
C TRP A 93 -2.15 -22.29 -0.27
N SER A 94 -2.61 -21.47 0.69
CA SER A 94 -2.34 -21.66 2.13
C SER A 94 -3.08 -22.86 2.74
N TYR A 95 -4.04 -23.46 2.04
CA TYR A 95 -4.79 -24.62 2.48
C TYR A 95 -4.82 -25.70 1.41
N ARG A 96 -4.56 -26.95 1.80
CA ARG A 96 -4.67 -28.13 0.93
C ARG A 96 -5.51 -29.20 1.62
N GLY A 97 -6.41 -29.80 0.85
CA GLY A 97 -7.33 -30.84 1.25
C GLY A 97 -8.79 -30.40 1.18
N ALA A 98 -9.68 -31.37 1.39
CA ALA A 98 -11.11 -31.11 1.46
C ALA A 98 -11.48 -30.27 2.68
N SER A 99 -12.51 -29.45 2.54
CA SER A 99 -13.06 -28.66 3.65
C SER A 99 -14.55 -28.96 3.84
N GLY A 100 -14.96 -29.14 5.10
CA GLY A 100 -16.34 -29.43 5.47
C GLY A 100 -17.10 -28.19 5.89
N ARG A 101 -16.45 -27.25 6.58
CA ARG A 101 -17.07 -25.99 7.01
C ARG A 101 -16.04 -24.86 7.09
N LEU A 102 -16.47 -23.66 6.73
CA LEU A 102 -15.68 -22.44 6.81
C LEU A 102 -16.35 -21.47 7.78
N ILE A 103 -15.55 -20.78 8.60
CA ILE A 103 -16.03 -19.78 9.56
C ILE A 103 -15.05 -18.61 9.56
N THR A 104 -15.55 -17.38 9.53
CA THR A 104 -14.76 -16.16 9.63
C THR A 104 -14.98 -15.48 10.99
N ASP A 105 -13.95 -14.83 11.53
CA ASP A 105 -14.09 -13.95 12.70
C ASP A 105 -14.19 -12.47 12.29
N SER A 106 -14.40 -11.59 13.29
CA SER A 106 -14.43 -10.13 13.10
C SER A 106 -13.10 -9.52 12.67
N LYS A 107 -12.00 -10.28 12.72
CA LYS A 107 -10.66 -9.89 12.26
C LYS A 107 -10.34 -10.44 10.86
N ASN A 108 -11.32 -11.07 10.20
CA ASN A 108 -11.22 -11.76 8.90
C ASN A 108 -10.35 -13.02 8.90
N ASN A 109 -9.97 -13.57 10.05
CA ASN A 109 -9.31 -14.86 10.09
C ASN A 109 -10.30 -15.96 9.66
N LEU A 110 -9.77 -16.97 8.97
CA LEU A 110 -10.56 -18.07 8.43
C LEU A 110 -10.27 -19.35 9.22
N TYR A 111 -11.31 -19.95 9.76
CA TYR A 111 -11.30 -21.23 10.45
C TYR A 111 -11.89 -22.28 9.51
N VAL A 112 -11.13 -23.34 9.28
CA VAL A 112 -11.49 -24.42 8.36
C VAL A 112 -11.66 -25.69 9.16
N ILE A 113 -12.87 -26.23 9.16
CA ILE A 113 -13.10 -27.61 9.58
C ILE A 113 -12.86 -28.47 8.35
N ASP A 114 -11.97 -29.44 8.45
CA ASP A 114 -11.63 -30.34 7.36
C ASP A 114 -12.83 -31.17 6.88
N GLY A 115 -12.71 -31.83 5.72
CA GLY A 115 -13.80 -32.64 5.16
C GLY A 115 -14.27 -33.79 6.07
N THR A 116 -13.44 -34.23 7.04
CA THR A 116 -13.79 -35.28 8.00
C THR A 116 -14.47 -34.77 9.26
N GLY A 117 -14.46 -33.46 9.52
CA GLY A 117 -14.99 -32.85 10.74
C GLY A 117 -14.09 -33.00 11.97
N LYS A 118 -12.87 -33.55 11.83
CA LYS A 118 -11.99 -33.90 12.96
C LYS A 118 -10.86 -32.89 13.18
N LYS A 119 -10.54 -32.07 12.18
CA LYS A 119 -9.42 -31.12 12.24
C LYS A 119 -9.91 -29.70 12.01
N LEU A 120 -9.54 -28.81 12.93
CA LEU A 120 -9.70 -27.37 12.77
C LEU A 120 -8.37 -26.72 12.37
N VAL A 121 -8.36 -26.02 11.24
CA VAL A 121 -7.21 -25.27 10.74
C VAL A 121 -7.48 -23.78 10.86
N TYR A 122 -6.52 -23.04 11.39
CA TYR A 122 -6.58 -21.59 11.53
C TYR A 122 -5.73 -20.92 10.45
N LEU A 123 -6.36 -20.09 9.62
CA LEU A 123 -5.73 -19.30 8.57
C LEU A 123 -5.81 -17.82 8.96
N LYS A 124 -4.67 -17.26 9.35
CA LYS A 124 -4.58 -15.85 9.76
C LYS A 124 -4.73 -14.93 8.56
N TYR A 125 -5.61 -13.94 8.68
CA TYR A 125 -5.68 -12.88 7.69
C TYR A 125 -4.40 -12.03 7.73
N SER A 126 -3.77 -11.88 6.57
CA SER A 126 -2.62 -10.98 6.38
C SER A 126 -2.88 -10.06 5.19
N LYS A 127 -2.70 -8.77 5.41
CA LYS A 127 -2.73 -7.78 4.34
C LYS A 127 -1.35 -7.74 3.70
N ILE A 128 -1.28 -8.16 2.45
CA ILE A 128 -0.07 -8.03 1.64
C ILE A 128 -0.17 -6.79 0.73
N ASN A 129 0.97 -6.15 0.50
CA ASN A 129 1.12 -5.12 -0.52
C ASN A 129 1.00 -5.78 -1.90
N ARG A 130 0.58 -5.00 -2.89
CA ARG A 130 0.54 -5.46 -4.27
C ARG A 130 1.82 -5.01 -4.97
N PRO A 131 2.51 -5.91 -5.69
CA PRO A 131 3.62 -5.50 -6.52
C PRO A 131 3.11 -4.70 -7.72
N ASP A 132 4.01 -3.92 -8.33
CA ASP A 132 3.80 -3.29 -9.62
C ASP A 132 3.84 -4.31 -10.77
N LYS A 133 3.70 -3.83 -12.01
CA LYS A 133 3.71 -4.68 -13.21
C LYS A 133 5.00 -5.48 -13.40
N SER A 134 6.11 -5.05 -12.79
CA SER A 134 7.42 -5.71 -12.86
C SER A 134 7.65 -6.71 -11.72
N GLY A 135 6.69 -6.84 -10.79
CA GLY A 135 6.83 -7.68 -9.61
C GLY A 135 7.53 -7.00 -8.42
N LEU A 136 7.86 -5.70 -8.54
CA LEU A 136 8.51 -4.93 -7.48
C LEU A 136 7.49 -4.23 -6.60
N PHE A 137 7.77 -4.12 -5.30
CA PHE A 137 6.94 -3.34 -4.36
C PHE A 137 7.40 -1.87 -4.37
N SER A 138 7.28 -1.24 -5.54
CA SER A 138 7.77 0.12 -5.77
C SER A 138 6.65 1.08 -6.15
N GLY A 139 6.82 2.35 -5.80
CA GLY A 139 5.93 3.44 -6.18
C GLY A 139 6.71 4.72 -6.41
N HIS A 140 6.32 5.49 -7.42
CA HIS A 140 7.00 6.72 -7.79
C HIS A 140 6.04 7.90 -7.84
N TYR A 141 6.50 9.06 -7.37
CA TYR A 141 5.78 10.32 -7.46
C TYR A 141 6.71 11.39 -8.01
N ILE A 142 6.25 12.14 -9.01
CA ILE A 142 6.93 13.33 -9.52
C ILE A 142 6.03 14.52 -9.22
N SER A 143 6.61 15.55 -8.60
CA SER A 143 5.88 16.76 -8.22
C SER A 143 5.56 17.64 -9.44
N LYS A 144 4.54 18.49 -9.27
CA LYS A 144 4.40 19.70 -10.09
C LYS A 144 5.53 20.69 -9.77
N PRO A 145 5.79 21.69 -10.63
CA PRO A 145 6.74 22.76 -10.31
C PRO A 145 6.34 23.49 -9.04
N ILE A 146 7.28 23.60 -8.11
CA ILE A 146 7.15 24.47 -6.93
C ILE A 146 7.83 25.78 -7.25
N ASN A 147 7.04 26.85 -7.25
CA ASN A 147 7.50 28.20 -7.59
C ASN A 147 7.90 28.95 -6.32
N SER A 148 9.16 29.39 -6.25
CA SER A 148 9.66 30.26 -5.18
C SER A 148 9.27 31.74 -5.32
N ALA A 149 8.68 32.12 -6.46
CA ALA A 149 8.34 33.48 -6.89
C ALA A 149 9.53 34.45 -7.03
N SER A 150 10.77 33.98 -6.78
CA SER A 150 12.00 34.76 -6.94
C SER A 150 12.95 34.04 -7.89
N LEU A 151 13.51 34.77 -8.85
CA LEU A 151 14.53 34.23 -9.75
C LEU A 151 15.77 33.83 -8.95
N LYS A 152 16.45 32.76 -9.40
CA LYS A 152 17.69 32.26 -8.78
C LYS A 152 17.54 31.95 -7.28
N THR A 153 16.38 31.47 -6.86
CA THR A 153 16.18 31.08 -5.46
C THR A 153 17.14 29.97 -5.05
N ARG A 154 17.79 30.17 -3.90
CA ARG A 154 18.61 29.14 -3.23
C ARG A 154 17.72 28.29 -2.34
N TRP A 155 17.50 27.04 -2.75
CA TRP A 155 16.82 26.03 -1.94
C TRP A 155 17.75 25.55 -0.83
N HIS A 156 17.26 25.49 0.41
CA HIS A 156 18.14 25.25 1.56
C HIS A 156 18.03 23.82 2.09
N ARG A 157 16.83 23.46 2.53
CA ARG A 157 16.58 22.22 3.27
C ARG A 157 15.24 21.63 2.88
N PHE A 158 15.13 20.33 2.98
CA PHE A 158 13.85 19.64 2.98
C PHE A 158 13.72 18.70 4.18
N LEU A 159 12.49 18.50 4.62
CA LEU A 159 12.10 17.59 5.69
C LEU A 159 11.01 16.66 5.16
N LEU A 160 11.25 15.36 5.29
CA LEU A 160 10.29 14.31 5.00
C LEU A 160 9.72 13.81 6.33
N GLU A 161 8.41 13.78 6.47
CA GLU A 161 7.74 13.16 7.63
C GLU A 161 6.90 11.98 7.17
N GLY A 162 7.01 10.86 7.86
CA GLY A 162 6.44 9.61 7.39
C GLY A 162 6.65 8.43 8.34
N ARG A 163 6.60 7.22 7.78
CA ARG A 163 6.99 5.96 8.40
C ARG A 163 7.94 5.24 7.46
N PHE A 164 9.19 5.13 7.87
CA PHE A 164 10.30 4.59 7.10
C PHE A 164 10.90 3.42 7.89
N GLU A 165 10.13 2.34 8.00
CA GLU A 165 10.50 1.14 8.76
C GLU A 165 11.69 0.41 8.14
N GLU A 166 12.37 -0.41 8.94
CA GLU A 166 13.45 -1.26 8.43
C GLU A 166 12.97 -2.21 7.32
N GLY A 167 13.80 -2.36 6.29
CA GLY A 167 13.44 -3.10 5.08
C GLY A 167 12.55 -2.31 4.11
N THR A 168 12.40 -1.00 4.32
CA THR A 168 11.81 -0.07 3.35
C THR A 168 12.81 1.03 2.97
N GLN A 169 12.64 1.60 1.78
CA GLN A 169 13.52 2.61 1.22
C GLN A 169 12.71 3.78 0.67
N VAL A 170 13.22 4.99 0.90
CA VAL A 170 12.66 6.24 0.36
C VAL A 170 13.79 7.06 -0.24
N ASP A 171 13.82 7.13 -1.56
CA ASP A 171 14.73 8.00 -2.29
C ASP A 171 14.05 9.32 -2.62
N PHE A 172 14.77 10.41 -2.38
CA PHE A 172 14.34 11.74 -2.77
C PHE A 172 15.35 12.30 -3.76
N SER A 173 14.86 12.62 -4.96
CA SER A 173 15.63 13.29 -6.00
C SER A 173 14.95 14.61 -6.37
N TYR A 174 15.71 15.57 -6.85
CA TYR A 174 15.20 16.89 -7.18
C TYR A 174 15.87 17.48 -8.43
N TYR A 175 15.16 18.41 -9.07
CA TYR A 175 15.61 19.17 -10.22
C TYR A 175 15.22 20.63 -10.03
N ILE A 176 16.13 21.55 -10.34
CA ILE A 176 15.94 22.99 -10.14
C ILE A 176 16.21 23.69 -11.47
N SER A 177 15.34 24.61 -11.86
CA SER A 177 15.44 25.38 -13.11
C SER A 177 14.71 26.71 -13.00
N ASP A 178 15.12 27.69 -13.80
CA ASP A 178 14.38 28.95 -13.98
C ASP A 178 13.27 28.84 -15.04
N ASN A 179 13.21 27.75 -15.80
CA ASN A 179 12.21 27.54 -16.85
C ASN A 179 11.09 26.61 -16.38
N ILE A 180 9.87 27.15 -16.26
CA ILE A 180 8.68 26.36 -15.89
C ILE A 180 8.27 25.34 -16.95
N ASN A 181 8.63 25.56 -18.23
CA ASN A 181 8.25 24.72 -19.35
C ASN A 181 9.18 23.51 -19.54
N THR A 182 10.09 23.24 -18.61
CA THR A 182 10.92 22.03 -18.65
C THR A 182 10.04 20.78 -18.65
N ASN A 183 10.20 19.92 -19.66
CA ASN A 183 9.47 18.66 -19.71
C ASN A 183 10.11 17.62 -18.78
N ILE A 184 9.62 17.58 -17.54
CA ILE A 184 10.13 16.69 -16.50
C ILE A 184 9.97 15.19 -16.84
N GLY A 185 9.01 14.85 -17.72
CA GLY A 185 8.78 13.48 -18.14
C GLY A 185 9.90 12.90 -19.02
N ASP A 186 10.64 13.77 -19.72
CA ASP A 186 11.69 13.38 -20.67
C ASP A 186 13.10 13.49 -20.07
N LEU A 187 13.22 13.95 -18.82
CA LEU A 187 14.52 14.10 -18.15
C LEU A 187 15.16 12.73 -17.89
N ASP A 188 16.45 12.62 -18.21
CA ASP A 188 17.24 11.43 -17.90
C ASP A 188 17.47 11.29 -16.39
N GLU A 189 17.64 10.06 -15.90
CA GLU A 189 17.87 9.81 -14.46
C GLU A 189 19.12 10.52 -13.91
N ASN A 190 20.09 10.83 -14.78
CA ASN A 190 21.33 11.52 -14.42
C ASN A 190 21.14 13.03 -14.21
N GLU A 191 20.08 13.62 -14.76
CA GLU A 191 19.75 15.04 -14.59
C GLU A 191 19.13 15.31 -13.21
N TRP A 192 18.55 14.27 -12.60
CA TRP A 192 18.02 14.34 -11.25
C TRP A 192 19.15 14.33 -10.22
N HIS A 193 19.17 15.34 -9.35
CA HIS A 193 20.07 15.37 -8.22
C HIS A 193 19.53 14.51 -7.08
N LYS A 194 20.39 13.62 -6.55
CA LYS A 194 20.04 12.79 -5.40
C LYS A 194 20.12 13.65 -4.13
N GLY A 195 18.98 13.86 -3.48
CA GLY A 195 18.89 14.61 -2.21
C GLY A 195 19.10 13.71 -1.00
N LEU A 196 18.50 12.52 -1.00
CA LEU A 196 18.69 11.52 0.05
C LEU A 196 18.84 10.13 -0.54
N PRO A 197 19.93 9.40 -0.25
CA PRO A 197 20.05 7.98 -0.57
C PRO A 197 19.15 7.19 0.38
N GLY A 198 18.26 6.37 -0.16
CA GLY A 198 17.12 5.86 0.58
C GLY A 198 17.40 4.74 1.59
N SER A 199 18.63 4.24 1.67
CA SER A 199 19.07 3.17 2.58
C SER A 199 19.51 3.63 3.98
N SER A 200 19.49 4.94 4.26
CA SER A 200 20.02 5.44 5.54
C SER A 200 19.04 5.23 6.70
N SER A 201 19.16 4.08 7.38
CA SER A 201 18.52 3.81 8.68
C SER A 201 18.94 4.82 9.77
N ILE A 202 20.09 5.49 9.58
CA ILE A 202 20.65 6.52 10.46
C ILE A 202 19.75 7.77 10.52
N GLN A 203 18.96 8.02 9.49
CA GLN A 203 18.15 9.25 9.40
C GLN A 203 16.81 9.16 10.14
N GLY A 204 16.49 8.03 10.77
CA GLY A 204 15.30 7.87 11.59
C GLY A 204 14.08 7.33 10.86
N THR A 205 13.16 6.77 11.65
CA THR A 205 11.98 6.02 11.19
C THR A 205 10.79 6.92 10.87
N TYR A 206 10.75 8.16 11.38
CA TYR A 206 9.58 9.04 11.25
C TYR A 206 9.84 10.37 10.56
N ARG A 207 11.08 10.85 10.60
CA ARG A 207 11.49 12.13 10.06
C ARG A 207 12.85 11.98 9.43
N ARG A 208 13.04 12.47 8.21
CA ARG A 208 14.34 12.52 7.54
C ARG A 208 14.58 13.94 7.04
N ASP A 209 15.70 14.52 7.38
CA ASP A 209 16.06 15.88 6.99
C ASP A 209 17.37 15.92 6.21
N ALA A 210 17.39 16.74 5.17
CA ALA A 210 18.58 16.92 4.36
C ALA A 210 18.65 18.31 3.75
N LEU A 211 19.88 18.70 3.44
CA LEU A 211 20.18 19.90 2.70
C LEU A 211 20.10 19.58 1.20
N PHE A 212 19.71 20.57 0.41
CA PHE A 212 19.93 20.50 -1.03
C PHE A 212 21.43 20.63 -1.28
N LEU A 213 22.06 19.49 -1.63
CA LEU A 213 23.50 19.42 -1.88
C LEU A 213 23.77 19.87 -3.32
N LYS A 214 24.33 21.09 -3.48
CA LYS A 214 24.93 21.74 -4.68
C LYS A 214 24.43 23.19 -4.80
N ASP A 215 25.23 24.08 -5.39
CA ASP A 215 24.88 25.49 -5.70
C ASP A 215 23.84 25.57 -6.83
N ASN A 216 22.65 25.00 -6.61
CA ASN A 216 21.58 24.96 -7.57
C ASN A 216 20.60 26.10 -7.27
N GLU A 217 20.82 27.22 -7.92
CA GLU A 217 19.90 28.37 -7.94
C GLU A 217 18.84 28.16 -9.02
N GLY A 218 17.58 28.46 -8.68
CA GLY A 218 16.52 28.49 -9.68
C GLY A 218 15.15 28.78 -9.08
N GLN A 219 14.28 29.41 -9.87
CA GLN A 219 12.94 29.78 -9.45
C GLN A 219 12.04 28.57 -9.14
N TYR A 220 12.16 27.51 -9.93
CA TYR A 220 11.28 26.34 -9.86
C TYR A 220 12.04 25.12 -9.37
N LEU A 221 11.39 24.34 -8.50
CA LEU A 221 11.86 23.04 -8.04
C LEU A 221 10.84 21.94 -8.36
N TRP A 222 11.36 20.83 -8.85
CA TRP A 222 10.66 19.56 -8.97
C TRP A 222 11.34 18.53 -8.10
N PHE A 223 10.56 17.59 -7.57
CA PHE A 223 11.11 16.44 -6.87
C PHE A 223 10.47 15.14 -7.36
N LYS A 224 11.27 14.09 -7.32
CA LYS A 224 10.89 12.71 -7.56
C LYS A 224 11.08 11.93 -6.26
N ILE A 225 10.09 11.11 -5.93
CA ILE A 225 10.11 10.24 -4.77
C ILE A 225 9.98 8.82 -5.27
N SER A 226 10.91 7.97 -4.84
CA SER A 226 10.82 6.53 -5.05
C SER A 226 10.61 5.87 -3.69
N LEU A 227 9.50 5.16 -3.55
CA LEU A 227 9.12 4.40 -2.37
C LEU A 227 9.29 2.92 -2.68
N THR A 228 10.11 2.22 -1.92
CA THR A 228 10.35 0.78 -2.09
C THR A 228 10.05 0.06 -0.79
N GLY A 229 9.22 -0.96 -0.87
CA GLY A 229 8.86 -1.83 0.26
C GLY A 229 9.01 -3.30 -0.07
N ASN A 230 8.21 -4.13 0.58
CA ASN A 230 8.10 -5.56 0.35
C ASN A 230 6.63 -6.01 0.46
N GLU A 231 6.41 -7.32 0.41
CA GLU A 231 5.07 -7.92 0.49
C GLU A 231 4.29 -7.53 1.75
N THR A 232 4.96 -7.22 2.86
CA THR A 232 4.31 -6.98 4.16
C THR A 232 4.49 -5.55 4.69
N ARG A 233 5.50 -4.82 4.23
CA ARG A 233 5.85 -3.48 4.70
C ARG A 233 5.99 -2.51 3.55
N SER A 234 5.54 -1.29 3.74
CA SER A 234 5.63 -0.21 2.75
C SER A 234 5.96 1.09 3.46
N PRO A 235 6.89 1.90 2.94
CA PRO A 235 7.17 3.20 3.52
C PRO A 235 5.99 4.14 3.25
N VAL A 236 5.69 5.00 4.21
CA VAL A 236 4.62 6.00 4.09
C VAL A 236 5.23 7.38 4.18
N LEU A 237 4.95 8.24 3.22
CA LEU A 237 5.31 9.64 3.27
C LEU A 237 4.05 10.48 3.50
N ASN A 238 3.98 11.17 4.64
CA ASN A 238 2.83 11.97 5.03
C ASN A 238 2.96 13.42 4.56
N SER A 239 4.16 13.99 4.69
CA SER A 239 4.41 15.40 4.36
C SER A 239 5.83 15.61 3.88
N ILE A 240 6.00 16.69 3.10
CA ILE A 240 7.29 17.22 2.67
C ILE A 240 7.26 18.70 2.97
N ARG A 241 8.28 19.19 3.66
CA ARG A 241 8.47 20.61 3.91
C ARG A 241 9.75 21.09 3.25
N LEU A 242 9.62 22.09 2.39
CA LEU A 242 10.74 22.75 1.75
C LEU A 242 11.02 24.07 2.45
N PHE A 243 12.30 24.38 2.66
CA PHE A 243 12.74 25.62 3.26
C PHE A 243 13.54 26.44 2.24
N PHE A 244 13.03 27.63 1.92
CA PHE A 244 13.61 28.59 0.98
C PHE A 244 13.13 30.03 1.31
N PRO A 245 13.87 31.08 0.90
CA PRO A 245 15.25 31.02 0.42
C PRO A 245 16.24 30.69 1.56
N ARG A 246 17.46 30.23 1.23
CA ARG A 246 18.56 30.15 2.21
C ARG A 246 18.85 31.55 2.74
N PHE A 247 18.43 31.84 3.97
CA PHE A 247 18.92 33.00 4.71
C PHE A 247 20.35 32.70 5.16
N SER A 248 21.34 33.23 4.43
CA SER A 248 22.71 33.25 4.93
C SER A 248 22.82 34.35 5.97
N TYR A 249 23.16 34.00 7.21
CA TYR A 249 23.43 35.00 8.25
C TYR A 249 24.63 35.90 7.92
N LEU A 250 25.46 35.52 6.94
CA LEU A 250 26.62 36.28 6.50
C LEU A 250 26.28 37.69 6.03
N ASP A 251 25.11 37.87 5.42
CA ASP A 251 24.69 39.18 4.90
C ASP A 251 24.34 40.18 6.01
N ASN A 252 24.11 39.70 7.24
CA ASN A 252 23.79 40.51 8.42
C ASN A 252 24.93 40.57 9.44
N LEU A 253 26.10 39.98 9.13
CA LEU A 253 27.26 40.11 10.00
C LEU A 253 27.97 41.45 9.74
N PRO A 254 28.44 42.15 10.79
CA PRO A 254 29.30 43.31 10.63
C PRO A 254 30.48 42.98 9.70
N ALA A 255 30.85 43.92 8.83
CA ALA A 255 31.87 43.74 7.78
C ALA A 255 33.19 43.09 8.27
N ILE A 256 33.54 43.32 9.54
CA ILE A 256 34.71 42.75 10.23
C ILE A 256 34.75 41.20 10.17
N TYR A 257 33.58 40.53 10.05
CA TYR A 257 33.49 39.06 9.95
C TYR A 257 33.38 38.55 8.51
N GLN A 258 33.34 39.43 7.51
CA GLN A 258 33.24 39.08 6.09
C GLN A 258 34.59 39.04 5.38
N GLU A 259 35.65 39.58 6.00
CA GLU A 259 36.97 39.76 5.35
C GLU A 259 37.81 38.48 5.23
N ASP A 260 37.63 37.51 6.13
CA ASP A 260 38.39 36.25 6.13
C ASP A 260 37.53 35.05 5.73
N ALA A 261 37.88 34.43 4.59
CA ALA A 261 37.16 33.30 4.02
C ALA A 261 37.15 32.06 4.95
N ALA A 262 38.20 31.86 5.75
CA ALA A 262 38.29 30.73 6.69
C ALA A 262 37.37 30.92 7.91
N SER A 263 37.33 32.14 8.46
CA SER A 263 36.41 32.51 9.54
C SER A 263 34.94 32.41 9.12
N ARG A 264 34.63 32.73 7.86
CA ARG A 264 33.29 32.62 7.27
C ARG A 264 32.76 31.19 7.28
N GLU A 265 33.56 30.24 6.80
CA GLU A 265 33.18 28.82 6.73
C GLU A 265 33.01 28.21 8.14
N PHE A 266 33.89 28.58 9.07
CA PHE A 266 33.79 28.15 10.47
C PHE A 266 32.50 28.67 11.13
N LEU A 267 32.19 29.96 10.96
CA LEU A 267 31.02 30.58 11.57
C LEU A 267 29.70 30.04 10.98
N GLU A 268 29.66 29.77 9.66
CA GLU A 268 28.50 29.10 9.03
C GLU A 268 28.23 27.73 9.68
N ARG A 269 29.28 26.91 9.88
CA ARG A 269 29.16 25.60 10.53
C ARG A 269 28.76 25.71 12.01
N PHE A 270 29.26 26.72 12.72
CA PHE A 270 29.00 26.94 14.15
C PHE A 270 27.56 27.41 14.42
N LEU A 271 27.09 28.43 13.68
CA LEU A 271 25.73 28.97 13.83
C LEU A 271 24.66 27.96 13.41
N PHE A 272 24.97 27.10 12.43
CA PHE A 272 24.09 26.02 12.03
C PHE A 272 23.85 24.99 13.15
N ASN A 273 24.89 24.69 13.95
CA ASN A 273 24.79 23.72 15.05
C ASN A 273 24.02 24.25 16.27
N ILE A 274 24.11 25.55 16.60
CA ILE A 274 23.39 26.12 17.76
C ILE A 274 21.88 26.02 17.59
N ARG A 275 21.35 26.17 16.36
CA ARG A 275 19.91 26.08 16.11
C ARG A 275 19.34 24.66 16.26
N LYS A 276 20.17 23.60 16.21
CA LYS A 276 19.71 22.23 16.46
C LYS A 276 19.29 21.99 17.92
N HIS A 277 19.67 22.85 18.87
CA HIS A 277 19.41 22.66 20.30
C HIS A 277 18.17 23.39 20.84
N PHE A 278 17.51 24.24 20.03
CA PHE A 278 16.42 25.13 20.49
C PHE A 278 15.09 24.95 19.72
N LEU A 279 14.94 23.89 18.93
CA LEU A 279 13.71 23.49 18.22
C LEU A 279 13.57 21.97 18.25
#